data_AF-A0AAV5ZFE9-F1
#
_entry.id   AF-A0AAV5ZFE9-F1
#
_cell.length_a   1.000
_cell.length_b   1.000
_cell.length_c   1.000
_cell.angle_alpha   90.00
_cell.angle_beta   90.00
_cell.angle_gamma   90.00
#
_symmetry.space_group_name_H-M   'P 1'
#
loop_
_entity.id
_entity.type
_entity.pdbx_description
1 polymer ?
#
loop_
_entity_poly.entity_id
_entity_poly.type
_entity_poly.pdbx_seq_one_letter_code
_entity_poly.pdbx_strand_id
1 'polypeptide(L)'
;MAATVREAIRELMMQTMATIDALLEASDRELPAPSSHACAQGKDVWTLITNDIDHEKIHTGQILEARYEAGITASPMQRLAAEWLVERARLIGSLIGLTDEQFNRETKSGEWTYRVVAKHVLTLEQDSLKTIASDNAARERRD
;
A
#
# COMPACT_ATOMS: atom_id res chain seq x y z
N MET A 1 11.78 5.85 15.32
CA MET A 1 10.92 4.67 15.17
C MET A 1 9.90 4.65 16.28
N ALA A 2 8.63 4.48 15.91
CA ALA A 2 7.52 4.20 16.79
C ALA A 2 7.81 3.11 17.85
N ALA A 3 7.16 3.22 19.01
CA ALA A 3 7.34 2.30 20.15
C ALA A 3 6.45 1.04 20.07
N THR A 4 5.42 1.06 19.22
CA THR A 4 4.48 -0.07 19.04
C THR A 4 4.36 -0.49 17.58
N VAL A 5 3.97 -1.75 17.33
CA VAL A 5 3.72 -2.27 15.97
C VAL A 5 2.65 -1.45 15.24
N ARG A 6 1.59 -1.04 15.93
CA ARG A 6 0.50 -0.25 15.33
C ARG A 6 1.00 1.13 14.89
N GLU A 7 1.78 1.79 15.73
CA GLU A 7 2.37 3.09 15.40
C GLU A 7 3.41 2.96 14.29
N ALA A 8 4.23 1.89 14.29
CA ALA A 8 5.18 1.63 13.22
C ALA A 8 4.50 1.41 11.86
N ILE A 9 3.41 0.64 11.81
CA ILE A 9 2.60 0.47 10.60
C ILE A 9 2.07 1.82 10.11
N ARG A 10 1.57 2.67 11.03
CA ARG A 10 1.07 3.99 10.67
C ARG A 10 2.18 4.91 10.15
N GLU A 11 3.34 4.91 10.80
CA GLU A 11 4.54 5.67 10.39
C GLU A 11 4.95 5.25 8.97
N LEU A 12 5.04 3.94 8.70
CA LEU A 12 5.32 3.40 7.37
C LEU A 12 4.30 3.88 6.33
N MET A 13 2.99 3.78 6.61
CA MET A 13 1.95 4.21 5.66
C MET A 13 2.03 5.70 5.32
N MET A 14 2.26 6.56 6.33
CA MET A 14 2.39 8.01 6.11
C MET A 14 3.66 8.32 5.30
N GLN A 15 4.77 7.65 5.62
CA GLN A 15 6.02 7.82 4.90
C GLN A 15 5.90 7.32 3.44
N THR A 16 5.20 6.21 3.20
CA THR A 16 4.93 5.72 1.84
C THR A 16 4.23 6.77 0.99
N MET A 17 3.21 7.46 1.53
CA MET A 17 2.53 8.54 0.80
C MET A 17 3.49 9.69 0.48
N ALA A 18 4.26 10.16 1.48
CA ALA A 18 5.24 11.23 1.26
C ALA A 18 6.31 10.87 0.22
N THR A 19 6.78 9.62 0.22
CA THR A 19 7.73 9.11 -0.78
C THR A 19 7.09 9.07 -2.18
N ILE A 20 5.86 8.56 -2.31
CA ILE A 20 5.15 8.52 -3.59
C ILE A 20 4.94 9.93 -4.14
N ASP A 21 4.49 10.88 -3.31
CA ASP A 21 4.28 12.28 -3.72
C ASP A 21 5.58 12.89 -4.24
N ALA A 22 6.69 12.73 -3.51
CA ALA A 22 8.00 13.21 -3.94
C ALA A 22 8.47 12.57 -5.26
N LEU A 23 8.24 11.26 -5.45
CA LEU A 23 8.60 10.56 -6.68
C LEU A 23 7.74 10.99 -7.88
N LEU A 24 6.47 11.34 -7.67
CA LEU A 24 5.57 11.80 -8.73
C LEU A 24 5.76 13.28 -9.08
N GLU A 25 6.25 14.09 -8.15
CA GLU A 25 6.69 15.47 -8.41
C GLU A 25 8.04 15.52 -9.13
N ALA A 26 8.89 14.51 -8.92
CA ALA A 26 10.16 14.36 -9.62
C ALA A 26 9.96 14.12 -11.12
N SER A 27 10.92 14.56 -11.92
CA SER A 27 10.90 14.32 -13.37
C SER A 27 11.72 13.09 -13.72
N ASP A 28 11.28 12.32 -14.71
CA ASP A 28 12.09 11.24 -15.32
C ASP A 28 13.49 11.71 -15.76
N ARG A 29 13.67 13.01 -16.03
CA ARG A 29 14.98 13.61 -16.37
C ARG A 29 15.98 13.57 -15.22
N GLU A 30 15.52 13.45 -13.99
CA GLU A 30 16.35 13.38 -12.79
C GLU A 30 16.89 11.96 -12.55
N LEU A 31 16.22 10.93 -13.06
CA LEU A 31 16.63 9.54 -12.92
C LEU A 31 18.09 9.24 -13.33
N PRO A 32 18.62 9.76 -14.48
CA PRO A 32 20.02 9.56 -14.85
C PRO A 32 20.99 10.53 -14.15
N ALA A 33 20.52 11.46 -13.32
CA ALA A 33 21.41 12.39 -12.63
C ALA A 33 22.28 11.65 -11.60
N PRO A 34 23.59 11.98 -11.47
CA PRO A 34 24.44 11.39 -10.46
C PRO A 34 23.92 11.64 -9.04
N SER A 35 23.99 10.64 -8.18
CA SER A 35 23.60 10.75 -6.77
C SER A 35 24.81 10.63 -5.86
N SER A 36 24.94 11.56 -4.91
CA SER A 36 25.97 11.51 -3.87
C SER A 36 25.61 10.61 -2.70
N HIS A 37 24.41 10.02 -2.69
CA HIS A 37 23.95 9.18 -1.59
C HIS A 37 24.66 7.82 -1.59
N ALA A 38 25.03 7.31 -0.41
CA ALA A 38 25.77 6.04 -0.31
C ALA A 38 24.98 4.85 -0.92
N CYS A 39 23.65 4.83 -0.75
CA CYS A 39 22.80 3.80 -1.35
C CYS A 39 22.76 3.86 -2.88
N ALA A 40 23.15 4.98 -3.51
CA ALA A 40 23.31 5.04 -4.96
C ALA A 40 24.57 4.33 -5.45
N GLN A 41 25.49 3.95 -4.56
CA GLN A 41 26.73 3.24 -4.88
C GLN A 41 27.58 3.96 -5.95
N GLY A 42 27.59 5.29 -5.90
CA GLY A 42 28.31 6.14 -6.87
C GLY A 42 27.67 6.20 -8.26
N LYS A 43 26.42 5.77 -8.42
CA LYS A 43 25.65 5.81 -9.67
C LYS A 43 24.62 6.96 -9.65
N ASP A 44 23.46 6.72 -10.24
CA ASP A 44 22.41 7.71 -10.49
C ASP A 44 21.22 7.60 -9.52
N VAL A 45 20.29 8.55 -9.62
CA VAL A 45 19.05 8.58 -8.82
C VAL A 45 18.19 7.35 -9.08
N TRP A 46 18.13 6.84 -10.32
CA TRP A 46 17.47 5.58 -10.62
C TRP A 46 18.00 4.45 -9.74
N THR A 47 19.32 4.26 -9.72
CA THR A 47 19.97 3.23 -8.90
C THR A 47 19.66 3.42 -7.43
N LEU A 48 19.68 4.67 -6.93
CA LEU A 48 19.31 4.98 -5.55
C LEU A 48 17.91 4.46 -5.20
N ILE A 49 16.89 4.87 -5.97
CA ILE A 49 15.51 4.52 -5.68
C ILE A 49 15.25 3.02 -5.86
N THR A 50 15.82 2.38 -6.90
CA THR A 50 15.68 0.93 -7.06
C THR A 50 16.36 0.16 -5.93
N ASN A 51 17.49 0.65 -5.41
CA ASN A 51 18.16 0.03 -4.26
C ASN A 51 17.32 0.16 -2.99
N ASP A 52 16.65 1.30 -2.76
CA ASP A 52 15.75 1.46 -1.61
C ASP A 52 14.53 0.51 -1.71
N ILE A 53 13.96 0.34 -2.91
CA ILE A 53 12.89 -0.64 -3.16
C ILE A 53 13.36 -2.07 -2.87
N ASP A 54 14.56 -2.43 -3.31
CA ASP A 54 15.12 -3.76 -3.07
C ASP A 54 15.49 -3.98 -1.60
N HIS A 55 15.92 -2.93 -0.89
CA HIS A 55 16.14 -2.96 0.56
C HIS A 55 14.84 -3.30 1.33
N GLU A 56 13.69 -2.74 0.94
CA GLU A 56 12.41 -3.10 1.57
C GLU A 56 12.07 -4.59 1.38
N LYS A 57 12.35 -5.16 0.20
CA LYS A 57 12.12 -6.59 -0.06
C LYS A 57 13.01 -7.47 0.81
N ILE A 58 14.29 -7.11 0.94
CA ILE A 58 15.26 -7.83 1.76
C ILE A 58 14.81 -7.84 3.22
N HIS A 59 14.47 -6.68 3.77
CA HIS A 59 14.06 -6.58 5.17
C HIS A 59 12.67 -7.18 5.43
N THR A 60 11.76 -7.15 4.45
CA THR A 60 10.52 -7.93 4.51
C THR A 60 10.82 -9.42 4.62
N GLY A 61 11.74 -9.94 3.80
CA GLY A 61 12.20 -11.33 3.87
C GLY A 61 12.75 -11.69 5.25
N GLN A 62 13.64 -10.87 5.81
CA GLN A 62 14.20 -11.06 7.15
C GLN A 62 13.13 -11.10 8.24
N ILE A 63 12.14 -10.21 8.20
CA ILE A 63 11.03 -10.20 9.17
C ILE A 63 10.21 -11.49 9.06
N LEU A 64 9.90 -11.94 7.83
CA LEU A 64 9.10 -13.15 7.61
C LEU A 64 9.85 -14.41 8.06
N GLU A 65 11.15 -14.50 7.76
CA GLU A 65 12.02 -15.60 8.20
C GLU A 65 12.11 -15.65 9.73
N ALA A 66 12.43 -14.53 10.39
CA ALA A 66 12.51 -14.46 11.85
C ALA A 66 11.18 -14.83 12.53
N ARG A 67 10.03 -14.44 11.95
CA ARG A 67 8.71 -14.85 12.45
C ARG A 67 8.48 -16.35 12.33
N TYR A 68 8.89 -16.94 11.21
CA TYR A 68 8.77 -18.37 10.98
C TYR A 68 9.63 -19.16 11.99
N GLU A 69 10.90 -18.78 12.15
CA GLU A 69 11.82 -19.41 13.10
C GLU A 69 11.33 -19.30 14.55
N ALA A 70 10.74 -18.16 14.92
CA ALA A 70 10.16 -17.93 16.24
C ALA A 70 8.76 -18.55 16.45
N GLY A 71 8.17 -19.18 15.43
CA GLY A 71 6.81 -19.73 15.51
C GLY A 71 5.71 -18.69 15.67
N ILE A 72 5.96 -17.43 15.29
CA ILE A 72 5.03 -16.31 15.46
C ILE A 72 4.02 -16.27 14.29
N THR A 73 2.92 -16.98 14.47
CA THR A 73 1.84 -17.06 13.47
C THR A 73 0.81 -15.94 13.66
N ALA A 74 0.28 -15.43 12.55
CA ALA A 74 -0.83 -14.49 12.57
C ALA A 74 -2.14 -15.23 12.89
N SER A 75 -3.01 -14.62 13.69
CA SER A 75 -4.39 -15.08 13.82
C SER A 75 -5.13 -14.90 12.48
N PRO A 76 -6.28 -15.59 12.26
CA PRO A 76 -7.06 -15.42 11.03
C PRO A 76 -7.39 -13.96 10.71
N MET A 77 -7.78 -13.17 11.71
CA MET A 77 -8.11 -11.75 11.51
C MET A 77 -6.86 -10.90 11.20
N GLN A 78 -5.72 -11.19 11.83
CA GLN A 78 -4.46 -10.50 11.53
C GLN A 78 -4.00 -10.78 10.09
N ARG A 79 -4.19 -12.02 9.62
CA ARG A 79 -3.92 -12.40 8.23
C ARG A 79 -4.83 -11.63 7.26
N LEU A 80 -6.13 -11.60 7.51
CA LEU A 80 -7.08 -10.83 6.68
C LEU A 80 -6.70 -9.34 6.62
N ALA A 81 -6.32 -8.75 7.74
CA ALA A 81 -5.88 -7.35 7.77
C ALA A 81 -4.60 -7.11 6.95
N ALA A 82 -3.62 -8.02 7.03
CA ALA A 82 -2.38 -7.94 6.25
C ALA A 82 -2.64 -8.10 4.74
N GLU A 83 -3.45 -9.08 4.35
CA GLU A 83 -3.85 -9.29 2.95
C GLU A 83 -4.65 -8.09 2.42
N TRP A 84 -5.53 -7.50 3.22
CA TRP A 84 -6.27 -6.29 2.85
C TRP A 84 -5.36 -5.12 2.52
N LEU A 85 -4.29 -4.93 3.30
CA LEU A 85 -3.30 -3.88 3.04
C LEU A 85 -2.58 -4.09 1.71
N VAL A 86 -2.18 -5.33 1.42
CA VAL A 86 -1.51 -5.68 0.16
C VAL A 86 -2.41 -5.38 -1.04
N GLU A 87 -3.67 -5.83 -0.99
CA GLU A 87 -4.61 -5.62 -2.10
C GLU A 87 -4.99 -4.13 -2.26
N ARG A 88 -5.09 -3.38 -1.16
CA ARG A 88 -5.26 -1.93 -1.22
C ARG A 88 -4.08 -1.25 -1.93
N ALA A 89 -2.85 -1.63 -1.60
CA ALA A 89 -1.65 -1.10 -2.23
C ALA A 89 -1.60 -1.46 -3.74
N ARG A 90 -1.99 -2.69 -4.12
CA ARG A 90 -2.10 -3.09 -5.54
C ARG A 90 -3.11 -2.24 -6.31
N LEU A 91 -4.29 -2.01 -5.73
CA LEU A 91 -5.30 -1.16 -6.35
C LEU A 91 -4.78 0.26 -6.54
N ILE A 92 -4.17 0.86 -5.50
CA ILE A 92 -3.56 2.20 -5.60
C ILE A 92 -2.48 2.23 -6.69
N GLY A 93 -1.56 1.25 -6.68
CA GLY A 93 -0.48 1.16 -7.66
C GLY A 93 -0.98 1.07 -9.10
N SER A 94 -2.12 0.41 -9.33
CA SER A 94 -2.74 0.32 -10.67
C SER A 94 -3.27 1.65 -11.21
N LEU A 95 -3.45 2.65 -10.34
CA LEU A 95 -3.89 4.01 -10.72
C LEU A 95 -2.73 4.97 -10.97
N ILE A 96 -1.53 4.66 -10.47
CA ILE A 96 -0.34 5.50 -10.66
C ILE A 96 -0.02 5.61 -12.15
N GLY A 97 0.19 6.85 -12.61
CA GLY A 97 0.46 7.17 -14.02
C GLY A 97 -0.77 7.48 -14.87
N LEU A 98 -1.99 7.29 -14.35
CA LEU A 98 -3.19 7.80 -15.00
C LEU A 98 -3.28 9.32 -14.85
N THR A 99 -3.61 10.02 -15.93
CA THR A 99 -4.04 11.42 -15.83
C THR A 99 -5.46 11.52 -15.26
N ASP A 100 -5.84 12.68 -14.74
CA ASP A 100 -7.22 12.92 -14.30
C ASP A 100 -8.24 12.66 -15.41
N GLU A 101 -7.91 13.00 -16.65
CA GLU A 101 -8.80 12.72 -17.77
C GLU A 101 -8.95 11.22 -18.01
N GLN A 102 -7.86 10.46 -17.99
CA GLN A 102 -7.90 8.99 -18.10
C GLN A 102 -8.66 8.35 -16.94
N PHE A 103 -8.45 8.82 -15.71
CA PHE A 103 -9.15 8.33 -14.52
C PHE A 103 -10.68 8.52 -14.62
N ASN A 104 -11.12 9.54 -15.35
CA ASN A 104 -12.54 9.81 -15.61
C ASN A 104 -13.11 9.14 -16.86
N ARG A 105 -12.29 8.47 -17.67
CA ARG A 105 -12.75 7.71 -18.84
C ARG A 105 -13.19 6.30 -18.44
N GLU A 106 -14.05 5.73 -19.26
CA GLU A 106 -14.46 4.33 -19.14
C GLU A 106 -13.24 3.40 -19.28
N THR A 107 -13.18 2.35 -18.47
CA THR A 107 -12.13 1.32 -18.58
C THR A 107 -12.21 0.57 -19.91
N LYS A 108 -13.40 0.49 -20.48
CA LYS A 108 -13.75 0.02 -21.82
C LYS A 108 -15.09 0.64 -22.22
N SER A 109 -15.34 0.81 -23.52
CA SER A 109 -16.61 1.37 -24.02
C SER A 109 -17.83 0.68 -23.41
N GLY A 110 -18.68 1.47 -22.73
CA GLY A 110 -19.89 1.01 -22.05
C GLY A 110 -19.69 0.44 -20.63
N GLU A 111 -18.46 0.41 -20.13
CA GLU A 111 -18.12 -0.07 -18.78
C GLU A 111 -17.92 1.10 -17.81
N TRP A 112 -17.67 0.78 -16.53
CA TRP A 112 -17.36 1.79 -15.53
C TRP A 112 -16.07 2.56 -15.83
N THR A 113 -16.02 3.81 -15.37
CA THR A 113 -14.78 4.59 -15.31
C THR A 113 -13.85 4.09 -14.22
N TYR A 114 -12.55 4.36 -14.34
CA TYR A 114 -11.57 4.03 -13.29
C TYR A 114 -11.98 4.65 -11.95
N ARG A 115 -12.49 5.90 -11.96
CA ARG A 115 -13.07 6.56 -10.79
C ARG A 115 -14.22 5.78 -10.17
N VAL A 116 -15.15 5.28 -10.98
CA VAL A 116 -16.29 4.51 -10.48
C VAL A 116 -15.83 3.18 -9.88
N VAL A 117 -14.86 2.50 -10.50
CA VAL A 117 -14.24 1.29 -9.93
C VAL A 117 -13.62 1.57 -8.56
N ALA A 118 -12.79 2.60 -8.44
CA ALA A 118 -12.16 2.98 -7.17
C ALA A 118 -13.20 3.32 -6.09
N LYS A 119 -14.23 4.09 -6.45
CA LYS A 119 -15.34 4.44 -5.55
C LYS A 119 -16.16 3.21 -5.13
N HIS A 120 -16.37 2.27 -6.03
CA HIS A 120 -17.12 1.05 -5.75
C HIS A 120 -16.46 0.23 -4.63
N VAL A 121 -15.14 0.00 -4.72
CA VAL A 121 -14.39 -0.75 -3.70
C VAL A 121 -14.46 -0.07 -2.33
N LEU A 122 -14.32 1.26 -2.28
CA LEU A 122 -14.46 2.04 -1.04
C LEU A 122 -15.86 1.95 -0.44
N THR A 123 -16.89 1.93 -1.28
CA THR A 123 -18.28 1.86 -0.81
C THR A 123 -18.59 0.46 -0.27
N LEU A 124 -18.18 -0.58 -1.01
CA LEU A 124 -18.44 -1.97 -0.69
C LEU A 124 -17.77 -2.39 0.63
N GLU A 125 -16.53 -1.98 0.88
CA GLU A 125 -15.86 -2.31 2.15
C GLU A 125 -16.56 -1.67 3.35
N GLN A 126 -17.00 -0.41 3.24
CA GLN A 126 -17.66 0.30 4.34
C GLN A 126 -19.04 -0.30 4.62
N ASP A 127 -19.76 -0.69 3.58
CA ASP A 127 -21.04 -1.38 3.71
C ASP A 127 -20.89 -2.76 4.38
N SER A 128 -19.85 -3.51 3.99
CA SER A 128 -19.52 -4.80 4.60
C SER A 128 -19.22 -4.67 6.09
N LEU A 129 -18.42 -3.67 6.49
CA LEU A 129 -18.10 -3.42 7.90
C LEU A 129 -19.33 -3.00 8.72
N LYS A 130 -20.21 -2.16 8.14
CA LYS A 130 -21.49 -1.79 8.78
C LYS A 130 -22.40 -2.99 8.99
N THR A 131 -22.44 -3.90 8.02
CA THR A 131 -23.22 -5.13 8.10
C THR A 131 -22.70 -6.01 9.23
N ILE A 132 -21.38 -6.25 9.31
CA ILE A 132 -20.76 -7.02 10.40
C ILE A 132 -21.10 -6.43 11.77
N ALA A 133 -20.98 -5.11 11.92
CA ALA A 133 -21.30 -4.42 13.17
C ALA A 133 -22.79 -4.56 13.54
N SER A 134 -23.69 -4.42 12.56
CA SER A 134 -25.13 -4.56 12.76
C SER A 134 -25.52 -5.98 13.18
N ASP A 135 -24.91 -6.99 12.55
CA ASP A 135 -25.13 -8.39 12.87
C ASP A 135 -24.62 -8.76 14.26
N ASN A 136 -23.46 -8.23 14.66
CA ASN A 136 -22.93 -8.42 16.02
C ASN A 136 -23.90 -7.83 17.05
N ALA A 137 -24.34 -6.59 16.86
CA ALA A 137 -25.28 -5.94 17.76
C ALA A 137 -26.64 -6.68 17.81
N ALA A 138 -27.05 -7.32 16.72
CA ALA A 138 -28.27 -8.12 16.69
C ALA A 138 -28.14 -9.45 17.46
N ARG A 139 -26.94 -10.05 17.50
CA ARG A 139 -26.65 -11.23 18.33
C ARG A 139 -26.66 -10.89 19.82
N GLU A 140 -25.97 -9.82 20.20
CA GLU A 140 -25.91 -9.36 21.61
C GLU A 140 -27.27 -9.00 22.21
N ARG A 141 -28.24 -8.56 21.38
CA ARG A 141 -29.61 -8.28 21.85
C ARG A 141 -30.49 -9.53 22.02
N ARG A 142 -30.04 -10.69 21.54
CA ARG A 142 -30.78 -11.96 21.62
C ARG A 142 -30.32 -12.83 22.79
N ASP A 143 -29.16 -12.52 23.36
CA ASP A 143 -28.58 -13.15 24.55
C ASP A 143 -28.98 -12.37 25.82
#